data_AF-A0A369JB29-F1
#
_entry.id   AF-A0A369JB29-F1
#
_cell.length_a   1.000
_cell.length_b   1.000
_cell.length_c   1.000
_cell.angle_alpha   90.00
_cell.angle_beta   90.00
_cell.angle_gamma   90.00
#
_symmetry.space_group_name_H-M   'P 1'
#
loop_
_entity.id
_entity.type
_entity.pdbx_description
1 polymer ?
#
loop_
_entity_poly.entity_id
_entity_poly.type
_entity_poly.pdbx_seq_one_letter_code
_entity_poly.pdbx_strand_id
1 'polypeptide(L)'
;MSANLDKLEQHLATRSYIEGYTPSQADVHVYKLVGAAPEASKFPNVARWYTHIKSYEAEHGSLPGSSTAGEAFAGGAAAAPAAEEEEEVDLFGSDDEEEDAEAERVKAERIAAYNAKKAGKAKTVAKSVVTLDVKPWDDETDMVALEAAVRSIQQDGLLWGASKLVPIGYGIKKLQLTLVVEDEKVSTDELQDKIAEFDDYVQSTDIAAMQKL
;
A
#
# COMPACT_ATOMS: atom_id res chain seq x y z
N MET A 1 -7.02 -8.68 29.30
CA MET A 1 -8.05 -8.98 28.28
C MET A 1 -7.69 -10.33 27.70
N SER A 2 -8.64 -11.27 27.62
CA SER A 2 -8.42 -12.60 27.03
C SER A 2 -8.61 -12.54 25.51
N ALA A 3 -7.93 -13.40 24.74
CA ALA A 3 -8.14 -13.47 23.29
C ALA A 3 -9.55 -13.98 22.92
N ASN A 4 -10.10 -13.50 21.80
CA ASN A 4 -11.32 -14.02 21.20
C ASN A 4 -10.97 -15.23 20.31
N LEU A 5 -11.13 -16.44 20.87
CA LEU A 5 -10.70 -17.69 20.23
C LEU A 5 -11.53 -18.06 18.99
N ASP A 6 -12.83 -17.75 18.98
CA ASP A 6 -13.71 -18.06 17.83
C ASP A 6 -13.34 -17.24 16.58
N LYS A 7 -13.10 -15.94 16.78
CA LYS A 7 -12.66 -15.05 15.68
C LYS A 7 -11.26 -15.43 15.18
N LEU A 8 -10.38 -15.84 16.09
CA LEU A 8 -9.03 -16.27 15.76
C LEU A 8 -9.03 -17.57 14.98
N GLU A 9 -9.89 -18.53 15.34
CA GLU A 9 -10.05 -19.80 14.62
C GLU A 9 -10.53 -19.58 13.18
N GLN A 10 -11.52 -18.70 12.97
CA GLN A 10 -12.00 -18.37 11.63
C GLN A 10 -10.93 -17.67 10.79
N HIS A 11 -10.13 -16.78 11.39
CA HIS A 11 -9.04 -16.12 10.69
C HIS A 11 -7.93 -17.11 10.31
N LEU A 12 -7.57 -18.01 11.21
CA LEU A 12 -6.53 -19.00 11.01
C LEU A 12 -6.95 -20.20 10.13
N ALA A 13 -8.23 -20.29 9.79
CA ALA A 13 -8.72 -21.25 8.81
C ALA A 13 -8.23 -20.93 7.39
N THR A 14 -8.13 -19.64 7.05
CA THR A 14 -7.67 -19.20 5.71
C THR A 14 -6.27 -18.57 5.73
N ARG A 15 -5.74 -18.20 6.90
CA ARG A 15 -4.40 -17.61 7.05
C ARG A 15 -3.53 -18.40 8.03
N SER A 16 -2.22 -18.41 7.82
CA SER A 16 -1.28 -19.09 8.74
C SER A 16 -0.74 -18.20 9.86
N TYR A 17 -0.91 -16.88 9.76
CA TYR A 17 -0.44 -15.88 10.71
C TYR A 17 -1.50 -14.80 10.92
N ILE A 18 -1.36 -14.01 11.98
CA ILE A 18 -2.23 -12.86 12.24
C ILE A 18 -2.09 -11.80 11.14
N GLU A 19 -0.85 -11.53 10.73
CA GLU A 19 -0.52 -10.55 9.69
C GLU A 19 0.54 -11.12 8.73
N GLY A 20 0.35 -10.87 7.43
CA GLY A 20 1.30 -11.26 6.39
C GLY A 20 1.50 -12.77 6.22
N TYR A 21 2.69 -13.16 5.75
CA TYR A 21 3.05 -14.53 5.38
C TYR A 21 4.16 -15.14 6.25
N THR A 22 4.60 -14.42 7.28
CA THR A 22 5.71 -14.77 8.17
C THR A 22 5.37 -14.43 9.62
N PRO A 23 5.96 -15.10 10.63
CA PRO A 23 5.71 -14.78 12.04
C PRO A 23 6.00 -13.32 12.34
N SER A 24 5.06 -12.63 13.00
CA SER A 24 5.12 -11.18 13.24
C SER A 24 4.92 -10.80 14.71
N GLN A 25 5.18 -9.54 15.05
CA GLN A 25 4.84 -8.99 16.39
C GLN A 25 3.35 -9.08 16.73
N ALA A 26 2.45 -9.11 15.73
CA ALA A 26 1.02 -9.32 15.93
C ALA A 26 0.74 -10.74 16.44
N ASP A 27 1.43 -11.75 15.90
CA ASP A 27 1.32 -13.13 16.37
C ASP A 27 1.79 -13.28 17.82
N VAL A 28 2.91 -12.63 18.17
CA VAL A 28 3.44 -12.62 19.54
C VAL A 28 2.45 -11.97 20.51
N HIS A 29 1.78 -10.89 20.08
CA HIS A 29 0.77 -10.22 20.89
C HIS A 29 -0.42 -11.13 21.17
N VAL A 30 -1.00 -11.75 20.13
CA VAL A 30 -2.13 -12.68 20.28
C VAL A 30 -1.71 -13.92 21.07
N TYR A 31 -0.49 -14.42 20.87
CA TYR A 31 0.06 -15.56 21.61
C TYR A 31 0.08 -15.30 23.13
N LYS A 32 0.55 -14.11 23.53
CA LYS A 32 0.54 -13.65 24.93
C LYS A 32 -0.88 -13.47 25.49
N LEU A 33 -1.84 -13.05 24.65
CA LEU A 33 -3.25 -12.90 25.05
C LEU A 33 -3.99 -14.24 25.21
N VAL A 34 -3.60 -15.25 24.43
CA VAL A 34 -4.14 -16.62 24.53
C VAL A 34 -3.57 -17.31 25.78
N GLY A 35 -2.27 -17.13 26.06
CA GLY A 35 -1.60 -17.48 27.32
C GLY A 35 -1.42 -18.98 27.61
N ALA A 36 -2.40 -19.81 27.28
CA ALA A 36 -2.37 -21.27 27.43
C ALA A 36 -2.78 -21.95 26.12
N ALA A 37 -2.26 -23.16 25.88
CA ALA A 37 -2.57 -23.92 24.67
C ALA A 37 -4.09 -24.15 24.54
N PRO A 38 -4.74 -23.70 23.45
CA PRO A 38 -6.17 -23.90 23.26
C PRO A 38 -6.50 -25.37 22.99
N GLU A 39 -7.71 -25.79 23.36
CA GLU A 39 -8.17 -27.16 23.14
C GLU A 39 -8.27 -27.48 21.64
N ALA A 40 -7.38 -28.35 21.14
CA ALA A 40 -7.32 -28.73 19.72
C ALA A 40 -8.63 -29.34 19.18
N SER A 41 -9.48 -29.89 20.05
CA SER A 41 -10.79 -30.44 19.67
C SER A 41 -11.84 -29.38 19.32
N LYS A 42 -11.69 -28.15 19.85
CA LYS A 42 -12.61 -27.03 19.58
C LYS A 42 -12.00 -26.00 18.64
N PHE A 43 -10.69 -25.80 18.71
CA PHE A 43 -9.95 -24.81 17.93
C PHE A 43 -8.70 -25.43 17.29
N PRO A 44 -8.85 -26.30 16.29
CA PRO A 44 -7.72 -27.00 15.66
C PRO A 44 -6.74 -26.04 14.96
N ASN A 45 -7.23 -24.97 14.33
CA ASN A 45 -6.38 -24.01 13.62
C ASN A 45 -5.62 -23.11 14.60
N VAL A 46 -6.26 -22.66 15.69
CA VAL A 46 -5.57 -21.93 16.76
C VAL A 46 -4.53 -22.82 17.44
N ALA A 47 -4.82 -24.09 17.71
CA ALA A 47 -3.87 -25.00 18.36
C ALA A 47 -2.62 -25.25 17.49
N ARG A 48 -2.80 -25.41 16.16
CA ARG A 48 -1.70 -25.51 15.20
C ARG A 48 -0.83 -24.25 15.22
N TRP A 49 -1.47 -23.08 15.07
CA TRP A 49 -0.78 -21.79 15.08
C TRP A 49 -0.08 -21.52 16.41
N TYR A 50 -0.71 -21.80 17.54
CA TYR A 50 -0.12 -21.59 18.87
C TYR A 50 1.15 -22.43 19.05
N THR A 51 1.14 -23.69 18.59
CA THR A 51 2.31 -24.56 18.64
C THR A 51 3.43 -24.05 17.73
N HIS A 52 3.05 -23.53 16.55
CA HIS A 52 3.97 -22.91 15.60
C HIS A 52 4.63 -21.66 16.20
N ILE A 53 3.85 -20.69 16.72
CA ILE A 53 4.38 -19.46 17.33
C ILE A 53 5.16 -19.72 18.62
N LYS A 54 4.80 -20.76 19.38
CA LYS A 54 5.59 -21.22 20.54
C LYS A 54 7.00 -21.65 20.14
N SER A 55 7.19 -22.24 18.96
CA SER A 55 8.55 -22.61 18.51
C SER A 55 9.47 -21.39 18.29
N TYR A 56 8.89 -20.21 18.06
CA TYR A 56 9.62 -18.95 17.86
C TYR A 56 9.86 -18.15 19.16
N GLU A 57 9.61 -18.72 20.35
CA GLU A 57 9.72 -18.02 21.64
C GLU A 57 11.06 -17.30 21.84
N ALA A 58 12.17 -17.89 21.37
CA ALA A 58 13.50 -17.28 21.43
C ALA A 58 13.67 -16.05 20.49
N GLU A 59 12.86 -15.97 19.44
CA GLU A 59 12.95 -14.97 18.38
C GLU A 59 11.85 -13.90 18.47
N HIS A 60 10.91 -14.02 19.42
CA HIS A 60 9.78 -13.08 19.60
C HIS A 60 10.21 -11.61 19.70
N GLY A 61 11.43 -11.33 20.18
CA GLY A 61 11.97 -9.96 20.25
C GLY A 61 12.52 -9.42 18.93
N SER A 62 12.84 -10.29 17.97
CA SER A 62 13.44 -9.93 16.67
C SER A 62 12.47 -10.07 15.49
N LEU A 63 11.24 -10.54 15.73
CA LEU A 63 10.26 -10.71 14.66
C LEU A 63 9.84 -9.34 14.08
N PRO A 64 9.67 -9.25 12.75
CA PRO A 64 9.24 -8.02 12.08
C PRO A 64 7.75 -7.73 12.33
N GLY A 65 7.33 -6.49 12.10
CA GLY A 65 5.92 -6.08 12.13
C GLY A 65 5.49 -5.31 13.38
N SER A 66 4.20 -4.98 13.46
CA SER A 66 3.60 -4.23 14.57
C SER A 66 2.62 -5.11 15.37
N SER A 67 2.39 -4.82 16.66
CA SER A 67 1.41 -5.55 17.48
C SER A 67 -0.05 -5.17 17.18
N THR A 68 -0.28 -4.13 16.38
CA THR A 68 -1.58 -3.49 16.15
C THR A 68 -2.63 -4.44 15.57
N ALA A 69 -2.24 -5.31 14.64
CA ALA A 69 -3.16 -6.29 14.04
C ALA A 69 -3.65 -7.33 15.06
N GLY A 70 -2.87 -7.59 16.12
CA GLY A 70 -3.23 -8.50 17.20
C GLY A 70 -4.35 -7.98 18.10
N GLU A 71 -4.55 -6.66 18.16
CA GLU A 71 -5.60 -6.03 18.97
C GLU A 71 -7.00 -6.39 18.48
N ALA A 72 -7.15 -6.68 17.18
CA ALA A 72 -8.42 -7.12 16.58
C ALA A 72 -8.93 -8.46 17.14
N PHE A 73 -8.05 -9.21 17.82
CA PHE A 73 -8.33 -10.50 18.45
C PHE A 73 -8.33 -10.42 19.98
N ALA A 74 -8.13 -9.23 20.58
CA ALA A 74 -8.34 -9.01 22.01
C ALA A 74 -9.85 -9.00 22.31
N GLY A 75 -10.27 -9.74 23.34
CA GLY A 75 -11.66 -10.05 23.63
C GLY A 75 -12.54 -8.85 23.97
N GLY A 76 -13.40 -8.48 23.02
CA GLY A 76 -14.65 -7.75 23.17
C GLY A 76 -15.65 -8.33 22.17
N ALA A 77 -16.80 -8.81 22.63
CA ALA A 77 -17.74 -9.62 21.88
C ALA A 77 -18.54 -8.85 20.82
N ALA A 78 -18.54 -9.34 19.57
CA ALA A 78 -19.72 -9.58 18.73
C ALA A 78 -19.29 -10.28 17.41
N ALA A 79 -19.75 -11.53 17.20
CA ALA A 79 -19.76 -12.27 15.92
C ALA A 79 -21.01 -11.83 15.10
N ALA A 80 -21.18 -12.01 13.78
CA ALA A 80 -20.69 -12.96 12.76
C ALA A 80 -21.05 -12.41 11.34
N PRO A 81 -21.04 -13.21 10.25
CA PRO A 81 -19.95 -13.87 9.53
C PRO A 81 -19.67 -13.22 8.14
N ALA A 82 -18.66 -13.72 7.42
CA ALA A 82 -18.30 -13.29 6.07
C ALA A 82 -19.23 -13.87 4.98
N ALA A 83 -19.58 -13.03 4.00
CA ALA A 83 -19.95 -13.42 2.64
C ALA A 83 -19.28 -12.43 1.67
N GLU A 84 -18.22 -12.88 1.00
CA GLU A 84 -17.88 -12.46 -0.37
C GLU A 84 -19.02 -13.04 -1.25
N GLU A 85 -19.63 -12.39 -2.24
CA GLU A 85 -19.26 -11.34 -3.19
C GLU A 85 -20.59 -10.86 -3.83
N GLU A 86 -20.61 -9.62 -4.37
CA GLU A 86 -21.55 -9.13 -5.39
C GLU A 86 -23.06 -9.01 -5.05
N GLU A 87 -23.47 -7.90 -4.43
CA GLU A 87 -24.56 -7.06 -4.99
C GLU A 87 -24.67 -5.75 -4.21
N GLU A 88 -24.64 -4.68 -4.99
CA GLU A 88 -25.20 -3.37 -4.76
C GLU A 88 -26.54 -3.42 -3.98
N VAL A 89 -26.47 -3.49 -2.65
CA VAL A 89 -27.62 -3.19 -1.78
C VAL A 89 -27.42 -1.78 -1.24
N ASP A 90 -27.82 -0.82 -2.07
CA ASP A 90 -28.19 0.51 -1.64
C ASP A 90 -29.38 0.42 -0.65
N LEU A 91 -29.02 0.27 0.63
CA LEU A 91 -29.98 0.24 1.73
C LEU A 91 -30.43 1.65 2.17
N PHE A 92 -30.23 2.66 1.33
CA PHE A 92 -30.84 3.98 1.49
C PHE A 92 -31.64 4.44 0.26
N GLY A 93 -32.12 3.48 -0.53
CA GLY A 93 -33.26 3.66 -1.43
C GLY A 93 -34.58 3.84 -0.67
N SER A 94 -34.77 5.03 -0.12
CA SER A 94 -36.09 5.66 -0.01
C SER A 94 -35.89 7.12 -0.40
N ASP A 95 -36.10 7.41 -1.68
CA ASP A 95 -37.35 7.95 -2.22
C ASP A 95 -37.20 9.47 -2.31
N ASP A 96 -36.80 9.97 -3.49
CA ASP A 96 -37.60 10.90 -4.31
C ASP A 96 -36.73 11.48 -5.45
N GLU A 97 -37.19 11.23 -6.68
CA GLU A 97 -36.72 11.87 -7.91
C GLU A 97 -37.17 13.35 -7.87
N GLU A 98 -36.26 14.30 -7.65
CA GLU A 98 -36.23 15.63 -8.31
C GLU A 98 -35.15 16.55 -7.69
N GLU A 99 -34.31 17.10 -8.57
CA GLU A 99 -33.50 18.34 -8.42
C GLU A 99 -32.76 18.62 -7.09
N ASP A 100 -31.43 18.60 -7.08
CA ASP A 100 -30.67 19.87 -6.99
C ASP A 100 -29.15 19.66 -7.13
N ALA A 101 -28.50 20.51 -7.94
CA ALA A 101 -27.05 20.55 -8.15
C ALA A 101 -26.23 20.82 -6.87
N GLU A 102 -26.92 21.15 -5.77
CA GLU A 102 -26.34 21.37 -4.45
C GLU A 102 -25.97 20.06 -3.72
N ALA A 103 -26.70 18.96 -3.97
CA ALA A 103 -26.44 17.66 -3.35
C ALA A 103 -25.15 17.00 -3.85
N GLU A 104 -24.79 17.21 -5.12
CA GLU A 104 -23.49 16.77 -5.66
C GLU A 104 -22.33 17.57 -5.08
N ARG A 105 -22.51 18.88 -4.80
CA ARG A 105 -21.48 19.68 -4.12
C ARG A 105 -21.26 19.25 -2.68
N VAL A 106 -22.33 18.94 -1.95
CA VAL A 106 -22.24 18.42 -0.57
C VAL A 106 -21.66 17.00 -0.54
N LYS A 107 -21.95 16.16 -1.54
CA LYS A 107 -21.27 14.86 -1.70
C LYS A 107 -19.79 15.03 -2.04
N ALA A 108 -19.42 15.92 -2.95
CA ALA A 108 -18.03 16.20 -3.29
C ALA A 108 -17.25 16.77 -2.08
N GLU A 109 -17.87 17.65 -1.30
CA GLU A 109 -17.27 18.21 -0.08
C GLU A 109 -17.14 17.16 1.03
N ARG A 110 -18.10 16.22 1.15
CA ARG A 110 -17.99 15.07 2.05
C ARG A 110 -16.95 14.05 1.59
N ILE A 111 -16.78 13.82 0.29
CA ILE A 111 -15.74 12.94 -0.27
C ILE A 111 -14.36 13.58 -0.05
N ALA A 112 -14.23 14.88 -0.24
CA ALA A 112 -13.01 15.62 0.07
C ALA A 112 -12.68 15.60 1.58
N ALA A 113 -13.67 15.79 2.45
CA ALA A 113 -13.50 15.69 3.89
C ALA A 113 -13.19 14.26 4.37
N TYR A 114 -13.72 13.23 3.68
CA TYR A 114 -13.42 11.83 3.96
C TYR A 114 -12.01 11.45 3.50
N ASN A 115 -11.56 11.94 2.34
CA ASN A 115 -10.20 11.80 1.84
C ASN A 115 -9.18 12.51 2.74
N ALA A 116 -9.50 13.71 3.24
CA ALA A 116 -8.68 14.43 4.20
C ALA A 116 -8.60 13.71 5.57
N LYS A 117 -9.69 13.08 6.02
CA LYS A 117 -9.69 12.26 7.25
C LYS A 117 -8.98 10.91 7.08
N LYS A 118 -8.96 10.33 5.87
CA LYS A 118 -8.15 9.15 5.54
C LYS A 118 -6.66 9.48 5.46
N ALA A 119 -6.30 10.68 5.00
CA ALA A 119 -4.91 11.18 5.01
C ALA A 119 -4.36 11.42 6.44
N GLY A 120 -5.23 11.60 7.43
CA GLY A 120 -4.84 11.79 8.84
C GLY A 120 -4.49 10.51 9.60
N LYS A 121 -4.76 9.32 9.05
CA LYS A 121 -4.20 8.07 9.58
C LYS A 121 -2.90 7.83 8.85
N ALA A 122 -1.77 8.14 9.49
CA ALA A 122 -0.45 7.81 9.02
C ALA A 122 -0.32 6.28 8.89
N LYS A 123 -0.77 5.75 7.76
CA LYS A 123 -0.27 4.49 7.24
C LYS A 123 1.21 4.70 6.99
N THR A 124 2.02 3.70 7.30
CA THR A 124 3.42 3.65 6.92
C THR A 124 3.51 3.90 5.42
N VAL A 125 3.84 5.13 5.04
CA VAL A 125 4.01 5.52 3.64
C VAL A 125 5.21 4.75 3.14
N ALA A 126 4.95 3.61 2.48
CA ALA A 126 5.97 2.87 1.77
C ALA A 126 6.45 3.77 0.65
N LYS A 127 7.74 4.14 0.72
CA LYS A 127 8.37 4.96 -0.29
C LYS A 127 9.29 4.08 -1.10
N SER A 128 9.34 4.30 -2.39
CA SER A 128 10.33 3.68 -3.25
C SER A 128 11.16 4.75 -3.92
N VAL A 129 12.47 4.54 -3.95
CA VAL A 129 13.39 5.30 -4.79
C VAL A 129 13.42 4.61 -6.15
N VAL A 130 13.03 5.35 -7.19
CA VAL A 130 13.06 4.87 -8.57
C VAL A 130 14.09 5.69 -9.33
N THR A 131 14.92 5.02 -10.10
CA THR A 131 15.85 5.65 -11.02
C THR A 131 15.36 5.40 -12.44
N LEU A 132 15.00 6.47 -13.12
CA LEU A 132 14.34 6.45 -14.42
C LEU A 132 15.30 7.05 -15.46
N ASP A 133 15.52 6.28 -16.53
CA ASP A 133 16.34 6.67 -17.67
C ASP A 133 15.40 7.14 -18.78
N VAL A 134 15.55 8.40 -19.18
CA VAL A 134 14.83 9.00 -20.30
C VAL A 134 15.79 9.11 -21.47
N LYS A 135 15.46 8.44 -22.58
CA LYS A 135 16.25 8.48 -23.82
C LYS A 135 15.66 9.53 -24.77
N PRO A 136 16.45 10.52 -25.22
CA PRO A 136 16.02 11.44 -26.25
C PRO A 136 16.07 10.79 -27.64
N TRP A 137 15.53 11.48 -28.63
CA TRP A 137 15.59 11.06 -30.03
C TRP A 137 17.00 11.13 -30.62
N ASP A 138 17.73 12.20 -30.34
CA ASP A 138 19.09 12.41 -30.87
C ASP A 138 19.94 13.32 -29.96
N ASP A 139 21.19 13.58 -30.34
CA ASP A 139 22.13 14.46 -29.64
C ASP A 139 21.81 15.97 -29.78
N GLU A 140 20.94 16.35 -30.73
CA GLU A 140 20.43 17.72 -30.90
C GLU A 140 19.27 18.07 -29.95
N THR A 141 18.66 17.11 -29.25
CA THR A 141 17.53 17.36 -28.34
C THR A 141 17.98 18.20 -27.12
N ASP A 142 17.23 19.26 -26.78
CA ASP A 142 17.52 20.08 -25.62
C ASP A 142 17.23 19.33 -24.31
N MET A 143 18.31 18.83 -23.70
CA MET A 143 18.27 18.09 -22.45
C MET A 143 17.80 18.92 -21.25
N VAL A 144 17.98 20.25 -21.29
CA VAL A 144 17.55 21.14 -20.22
C VAL A 144 16.04 21.36 -20.29
N ALA A 145 15.51 21.54 -21.51
CA ALA A 145 14.07 21.61 -21.73
C ALA A 145 13.37 20.29 -21.37
N LEU A 146 13.96 19.14 -21.74
CA LEU A 146 13.44 17.82 -21.35
C LEU A 146 13.42 17.66 -19.82
N GLU A 147 14.49 18.02 -19.12
CA GLU A 147 14.51 17.96 -17.65
C GLU A 147 13.44 18.88 -17.02
N ALA A 148 13.25 20.08 -17.57
CA ALA A 148 12.24 21.01 -17.11
C ALA A 148 10.81 20.50 -17.34
N ALA A 149 10.55 19.87 -18.49
CA ALA A 149 9.28 19.24 -18.81
C ALA A 149 8.98 18.08 -17.87
N VAL A 150 9.94 17.18 -17.64
CA VAL A 150 9.78 16.05 -16.71
C VAL A 150 9.53 16.54 -15.28
N ARG A 151 10.26 17.57 -14.83
CA ARG A 151 10.06 18.17 -13.49
C ARG A 151 8.77 18.97 -13.36
N SER A 152 8.14 19.36 -14.46
CA SER A 152 6.86 20.06 -14.43
C SER A 152 5.70 19.15 -13.99
N ILE A 153 5.87 17.82 -14.11
CA ILE A 153 4.91 16.84 -13.62
C ILE A 153 4.87 16.91 -12.09
N GLN A 154 3.76 17.42 -11.56
CA GLN A 154 3.47 17.47 -10.13
C GLN A 154 2.37 16.46 -9.80
N GLN A 155 2.65 15.56 -8.85
CA GLN A 155 1.69 14.61 -8.31
C GLN A 155 1.86 14.49 -6.79
N ASP A 156 0.77 14.22 -6.08
CA ASP A 156 0.83 13.99 -4.63
C ASP A 156 1.61 12.71 -4.32
N GLY A 157 2.69 12.83 -3.54
CA GLY A 157 3.59 11.72 -3.23
C GLY A 157 4.74 11.50 -4.22
N LEU A 158 4.88 12.34 -5.25
CA LEU A 158 6.02 12.32 -6.17
C LEU A 158 7.07 13.37 -5.78
N LEU A 159 8.30 12.94 -5.54
CA LEU A 159 9.44 13.80 -5.22
C LEU A 159 10.56 13.60 -6.24
N TRP A 160 10.81 14.62 -7.05
CA TRP A 160 11.96 14.64 -7.96
C TRP A 160 13.26 14.81 -7.18
N GLY A 161 14.21 13.91 -7.41
CA GLY A 161 15.55 13.93 -6.85
C GLY A 161 16.61 14.42 -7.83
N ALA A 162 17.82 13.91 -7.70
CA ALA A 162 18.94 14.29 -8.54
C ALA A 162 18.77 13.78 -9.98
N SER A 163 19.12 14.62 -10.96
CA SER A 163 19.28 14.24 -12.36
C SER A 163 20.76 14.18 -12.74
N LYS A 164 21.13 13.27 -13.64
CA LYS A 164 22.46 13.21 -14.24
C LYS A 164 22.35 12.82 -15.71
N LEU A 165 23.24 13.38 -16.54
CA LEU A 165 23.35 13.02 -17.95
C LEU A 165 24.38 11.91 -18.10
N VAL A 166 23.97 10.76 -18.61
CA VAL A 166 24.85 9.61 -18.84
C VAL A 166 25.04 9.41 -20.35
N PRO A 167 26.27 9.46 -20.88
CA PRO A 167 26.51 9.20 -22.30
C PRO A 167 26.26 7.72 -22.62
N ILE A 168 25.49 7.46 -23.68
CA ILE A 168 25.21 6.10 -24.17
C ILE A 168 26.01 5.73 -25.43
N GLY A 169 26.63 6.73 -26.08
CA GLY A 169 27.43 6.57 -27.28
C GLY A 169 26.94 7.48 -28.42
N TYR A 170 27.77 7.65 -29.45
CA TYR A 170 27.41 8.41 -30.66
C TYR A 170 26.91 9.85 -30.41
N GLY A 171 27.40 10.54 -29.38
CA GLY A 171 26.97 11.89 -29.02
C GLY A 171 25.72 11.94 -28.14
N ILE A 172 24.91 10.88 -28.13
CA ILE A 172 23.64 10.81 -27.40
C ILE A 172 23.89 10.60 -25.90
N LYS A 173 23.17 11.38 -25.08
CA LYS A 173 23.18 11.28 -23.61
C LYS A 173 21.77 10.97 -23.14
N LYS A 174 21.62 9.96 -22.29
CA LYS A 174 20.35 9.70 -21.58
C LYS A 174 20.27 10.55 -20.33
N LEU A 175 19.07 11.01 -19.97
CA LEU A 175 18.82 11.67 -18.71
C LEU A 175 18.43 10.61 -17.67
N GLN A 176 19.26 10.43 -16.66
CA GLN A 176 18.98 9.54 -15.54
C GLN A 176 18.51 10.37 -14.35
N LEU A 177 17.23 10.26 -13.98
CA LEU A 177 16.66 10.94 -12.83
C LEU A 177 16.37 9.95 -11.71
N THR A 178 16.69 10.35 -10.49
CA THR A 178 16.22 9.68 -9.29
C THR A 178 14.95 10.38 -8.81
N LEU A 179 13.94 9.62 -8.44
CA LEU A 179 12.70 10.11 -7.83
C LEU A 179 12.31 9.25 -6.63
N VAL A 180 11.55 9.83 -5.72
CA VAL A 180 10.95 9.14 -4.58
C VAL A 180 9.45 9.14 -4.78
N VAL A 181 8.85 7.96 -4.83
CA VAL A 181 7.40 7.77 -4.97
C VAL A 181 6.80 7.21 -3.70
N GLU A 182 5.59 7.65 -3.37
CA GLU A 182 4.74 6.97 -2.38
C GLU A 182 3.94 5.87 -3.09
N ASP A 183 4.25 4.60 -2.79
CA ASP A 183 3.75 3.43 -3.53
C ASP A 183 2.21 3.32 -3.53
N GLU A 184 1.54 3.81 -2.47
CA GLU A 184 0.07 3.78 -2.39
C GLU A 184 -0.62 4.85 -3.25
N LYS A 185 0.11 5.86 -3.74
CA LYS A 185 -0.47 7.03 -4.43
C LYS A 185 0.04 7.24 -5.84
N VAL A 186 1.29 6.89 -6.09
CA VAL A 186 1.95 7.15 -7.37
C VAL A 186 2.30 5.83 -8.03
N SER A 187 1.61 5.53 -9.12
CA SER A 187 1.98 4.43 -10.01
C SER A 187 3.17 4.85 -10.87
N THR A 188 4.22 4.03 -10.91
CA THR A 188 5.38 4.29 -11.77
C THR A 188 5.03 4.17 -13.25
N ASP A 189 4.07 3.31 -13.60
CA ASP A 189 3.61 3.13 -14.97
C ASP A 189 2.89 4.39 -15.47
N GLU A 190 1.98 4.96 -14.68
CA GLU A 190 1.31 6.24 -15.02
C GLU A 190 2.29 7.40 -15.16
N LEU A 191 3.36 7.40 -14.35
CA LEU A 191 4.40 8.40 -14.47
C LEU A 191 5.19 8.24 -15.78
N GLN A 192 5.50 7.01 -16.18
CA GLN A 192 6.16 6.73 -17.46
C GLN A 192 5.29 7.15 -18.64
N ASP A 193 3.99 6.89 -18.57
CA ASP A 193 3.03 7.31 -19.62
C ASP A 193 3.01 8.84 -19.75
N LYS A 194 2.92 9.58 -18.64
CA LYS A 194 2.97 11.05 -18.65
C LYS A 194 4.31 11.60 -19.16
N ILE A 195 5.41 10.90 -18.92
CA ILE A 195 6.70 11.29 -19.49
C ILE A 195 6.73 10.99 -21.01
N ALA A 196 6.11 9.90 -21.44
CA ALA A 196 6.03 9.51 -22.84
C ALA A 196 5.13 10.43 -23.68
N GLU A 197 4.21 11.17 -23.06
CA GLU A 197 3.44 12.25 -23.72
C GLU A 197 4.34 13.40 -24.23
N PHE A 198 5.56 13.56 -23.70
CA PHE A 198 6.54 14.51 -24.23
C PHE A 198 7.31 13.91 -25.41
N ASP A 199 6.57 13.43 -26.42
CA ASP A 199 7.06 12.74 -27.61
C ASP A 199 8.03 13.58 -28.45
N ASP A 200 7.93 14.90 -28.40
CA ASP A 200 8.88 15.85 -29.02
C ASP A 200 10.32 15.69 -28.50
N TYR A 201 10.49 15.27 -27.25
CA TYR A 201 11.78 15.20 -26.58
C TYR A 201 12.18 13.76 -26.20
N VAL A 202 11.21 12.91 -25.90
CA VAL A 202 11.41 11.57 -25.33
C VAL A 202 11.14 10.50 -26.38
N GLN A 203 12.14 9.65 -26.63
CA GLN A 203 12.02 8.47 -27.49
C GLN A 203 11.54 7.24 -26.71
N SER A 204 12.08 7.04 -25.51
CA SER A 204 11.66 5.96 -24.60
C SER A 204 12.03 6.28 -23.15
N THR A 205 11.31 5.66 -22.22
CA THR A 205 11.60 5.69 -20.79
C THR A 205 11.84 4.28 -20.26
N ASP A 206 12.84 4.12 -19.39
CA ASP A 206 13.15 2.84 -18.77
C ASP A 206 13.38 3.01 -17.26
N ILE A 207 13.01 2.00 -16.49
CA ILE A 207 13.37 1.92 -15.07
C ILE A 207 14.76 1.29 -14.97
N ALA A 208 15.75 2.11 -14.64
CA ALA A 208 17.13 1.64 -14.45
C ALA A 208 17.31 0.88 -13.13
N ALA A 209 16.65 1.34 -12.07
CA ALA A 209 16.66 0.69 -10.76
C ALA A 209 15.45 1.12 -9.93
N MET A 210 14.94 0.21 -9.10
CA MET A 210 13.94 0.51 -8.08
C MET A 210 14.42 -0.07 -6.75
N GLN A 211 14.39 0.73 -5.70
CA GLN A 211 14.73 0.33 -4.35
C GLN A 211 13.65 0.80 -3.39
N LYS A 212 13.10 -0.12 -2.60
CA LYS A 212 12.18 0.22 -1.53
C LYS A 212 12.95 0.90 -0.38
N LEU A 213 12.39 1.98 0.17
CA LEU A 213 12.87 2.66 1.39
C LEU A 213 12.24 2.04 2.64
#